data_AF-A0A2P1BUL1-F1
#
_entry.id   AF-A0A2P1BUL1-F1
#
_cell.length_a   1.000
_cell.length_b   1.000
_cell.length_c   1.000
_cell.angle_alpha   90.00
_cell.angle_beta   90.00
_cell.angle_gamma   90.00
#
_symmetry.space_group_name_H-M   'P 1'
#
loop_
_entity.id
_entity.type
_entity.pdbx_description
1 polymer ?
#
loop_
_entity_poly.entity_id
_entity_poly.type
_entity_poly.pdbx_seq_one_letter_code
_entity_poly.pdbx_strand_id
1 'polypeptide(L)'
;MMLHASCVAFQGRGLLILGASGAGKSCLALEMMAFGCALVADDRVLVRRESDRILADCPPAILGRIEARGVGILSADPAGPVPLALAVDLDQDEPDRLPIHRKLDLAGLHLPLVLGRGRVHLAPVLLQYLKSGRWDRDRP
;
A
#
# COMPACT_ATOMS: atom_id res chain seq x y z
N MET A 1 -7.23 -12.73 -6.47
CA MET A 1 -5.87 -13.30 -6.34
C MET A 1 -5.32 -12.98 -4.95
N MET A 2 -4.38 -13.79 -4.47
CA MET A 2 -3.69 -13.56 -3.19
C MET A 2 -2.28 -13.02 -3.45
N LEU A 3 -1.91 -11.92 -2.80
CA LEU A 3 -0.57 -11.32 -2.92
C LEU A 3 0.20 -11.46 -1.60
N HIS A 4 1.52 -11.63 -1.68
CA HIS A 4 2.39 -11.44 -0.53
C HIS A 4 2.74 -9.96 -0.42
N ALA A 5 2.00 -9.24 0.40
CA ALA A 5 1.99 -7.78 0.46
C ALA A 5 1.43 -7.32 1.81
N SER A 6 1.55 -6.02 2.09
CA SER A 6 0.77 -5.37 3.16
C SER A 6 -0.17 -4.34 2.53
N CYS A 7 -1.25 -3.99 3.22
CA CYS A 7 -2.19 -2.98 2.75
C CYS A 7 -2.73 -2.15 3.92
N VAL A 8 -2.76 -0.84 3.72
CA VAL A 8 -3.34 0.13 4.66
C VAL A 8 -4.30 1.05 3.91
N ALA A 9 -5.21 1.70 4.62
CA ALA A 9 -6.18 2.61 4.05
C ALA A 9 -6.19 3.96 4.75
N PHE A 10 -6.26 5.04 3.98
CA PHE A 10 -6.54 6.37 4.50
C PHE A 10 -7.84 6.89 3.90
N GLN A 11 -8.84 7.17 4.73
CA GLN A 11 -10.14 7.72 4.31
C GLN A 11 -10.76 6.97 3.11
N GLY A 12 -10.78 5.63 3.17
CA GLY A 12 -11.34 4.79 2.12
C GLY A 12 -10.46 4.62 0.87
N ARG A 13 -9.21 5.09 0.89
CA ARG A 13 -8.24 4.94 -0.20
C ARG A 13 -7.13 3.97 0.22
N GLY A 14 -7.05 2.83 -0.44
CA GLY A 14 -6.08 1.78 -0.16
C GLY A 14 -4.70 2.06 -0.76
N LEU A 15 -3.66 1.75 0.01
CA LEU A 15 -2.27 1.66 -0.42
C LEU A 15 -1.84 0.20 -0.35
N LEU A 16 -1.43 -0.36 -1.49
CA LEU A 16 -0.80 -1.67 -1.57
C LEU A 16 0.72 -1.52 -1.43
N ILE A 17 1.32 -2.27 -0.50
CA ILE A 17 2.74 -2.23 -0.20
C ILE A 17 3.36 -3.56 -0.66
N LEU A 18 4.14 -3.50 -1.74
CA LEU A 18 4.81 -4.62 -2.37
C LEU A 18 6.30 -4.65 -2.02
N GLY A 19 6.90 -5.82 -2.17
CA GLY A 19 8.33 -6.04 -1.98
C GLY A 19 8.63 -7.45 -1.47
N ALA A 20 9.90 -7.85 -1.58
CA ALA A 20 10.41 -9.13 -1.12
C ALA A 20 10.22 -9.31 0.40
N SER A 21 10.40 -10.55 0.87
CA SER A 21 10.47 -10.81 2.31
C SER A 21 11.63 -10.01 2.91
N GLY A 22 11.38 -9.33 4.03
CA GLY A 22 12.37 -8.46 4.67
C GLY A 22 12.52 -7.05 4.07
N ALA A 23 11.80 -6.69 2.99
CA ALA A 23 11.86 -5.36 2.37
C ALA A 23 11.24 -4.23 3.24
N GLY A 24 10.65 -4.56 4.39
CA GLY A 24 10.08 -3.57 5.32
C GLY A 24 8.59 -3.26 5.11
N LYS A 25 7.83 -4.12 4.42
CA LYS A 25 6.38 -3.92 4.16
C LYS A 25 5.57 -3.66 5.44
N SER A 26 5.70 -4.53 6.44
CA SER A 26 5.00 -4.40 7.73
C SER A 26 5.48 -3.19 8.53
N CYS A 27 6.78 -2.85 8.47
CA CYS A 27 7.31 -1.64 9.09
C CYS A 27 6.68 -0.38 8.48
N LEU A 28 6.61 -0.30 7.14
CA LEU A 28 5.96 0.81 6.46
C LEU A 28 4.45 0.86 6.77
N ALA A 29 3.77 -0.29 6.85
CA ALA A 29 2.36 -0.33 7.25
C ALA A 29 2.17 0.25 8.66
N LEU A 30 3.02 -0.12 9.62
CA LEU A 30 3.01 0.44 10.99
C LEU A 30 3.28 1.95 11.00
N GLU A 31 4.24 2.44 10.23
CA GLU A 31 4.50 3.88 10.09
C GLU A 31 3.27 4.63 9.53
N MET A 32 2.63 4.07 8.49
CA MET A 32 1.42 4.65 7.93
C MET A 32 0.27 4.63 8.96
N MET A 33 0.14 3.58 9.76
CA MET A 33 -0.83 3.50 10.85
C MET A 33 -0.59 4.57 11.92
N ALA A 34 0.68 4.84 12.27
CA ALA A 34 1.04 5.94 13.17
C ALA A 34 0.64 7.31 12.62
N PHE A 35 0.51 7.46 11.30
CA PHE A 35 0.00 8.68 10.66
C PHE A 35 -1.53 8.67 10.42
N GLY A 36 -2.25 7.69 10.98
CA GLY A 36 -3.72 7.64 10.95
C GLY A 36 -4.30 6.80 9.81
N CYS A 37 -3.50 5.99 9.12
CA CYS A 37 -4.05 4.94 8.25
C CYS A 37 -4.59 3.77 9.07
N ALA A 38 -5.62 3.09 8.57
CA ALA A 38 -6.12 1.85 9.13
C ALA A 38 -5.46 0.63 8.45
N LEU A 39 -5.22 -0.44 9.20
CA LEU A 39 -4.70 -1.68 8.64
C LEU A 39 -5.79 -2.40 7.84
N VAL A 40 -5.50 -2.74 6.59
CA VAL A 40 -6.36 -3.64 5.81
C VAL A 40 -5.87 -5.07 5.98
N ALA A 41 -4.60 -5.33 5.67
CA ALA A 41 -3.99 -6.65 5.83
C ALA A 41 -2.47 -6.54 5.93
N ASP A 42 -1.83 -7.51 6.56
CA ASP A 42 -0.38 -7.71 6.57
C ASP A 42 -0.04 -9.13 6.13
N ASP A 43 1.16 -9.34 5.55
CA ASP A 43 1.63 -10.60 4.92
C ASP A 43 0.86 -11.08 3.69
N ARG A 44 -0.47 -11.18 3.76
CA ARG A 44 -1.33 -11.63 2.65
C ARG A 44 -2.50 -10.69 2.39
N VAL A 45 -2.57 -10.17 1.17
CA VAL A 45 -3.67 -9.29 0.73
C VAL A 45 -4.52 -10.02 -0.31
N LEU A 46 -5.83 -10.11 -0.04
CA LEU A 46 -6.80 -10.55 -1.04
C LEU A 46 -7.08 -9.40 -1.99
N VAL A 47 -6.75 -9.56 -3.26
CA VAL A 47 -7.01 -8.57 -4.31
C VAL A 47 -8.04 -9.11 -5.29
N ARG A 48 -9.08 -8.33 -5.57
CA ARG A 48 -10.10 -8.67 -6.59
C ARG A 48 -10.46 -7.46 -7.42
N ARG A 49 -10.83 -7.69 -8.67
CA ARG A 49 -11.44 -6.66 -9.51
C ARG A 49 -12.94 -6.62 -9.23
N GLU A 50 -13.48 -5.41 -9.12
CA GLU A 50 -14.91 -5.16 -9.07
C GLU A 50 -15.20 -3.98 -10.01
N SER A 51 -15.84 -4.28 -11.15
CA SER A 51 -16.06 -3.32 -12.25
C SER A 51 -14.76 -2.66 -12.75
N ASP A 52 -14.59 -1.37 -12.50
CA ASP A 52 -13.44 -0.53 -12.86
C ASP A 52 -12.49 -0.26 -11.69
N ARG A 53 -12.68 -0.96 -10.57
CA ARG A 53 -11.87 -0.81 -9.35
C ARG A 53 -11.15 -2.11 -9.00
N ILE A 54 -10.01 -1.93 -8.33
CA ILE A 54 -9.30 -3.02 -7.66
C ILE A 54 -9.59 -2.88 -6.17
N LEU A 55 -10.19 -3.90 -5.55
CA LEU A 55 -10.39 -3.96 -4.12
C LEU A 55 -9.30 -4.79 -3.45
N ALA A 56 -8.82 -4.30 -2.30
CA ALA A 56 -7.99 -5.03 -1.36
C ALA A 56 -8.78 -5.36 -0.10
N ASP A 57 -8.54 -6.54 0.43
CA ASP A 57 -9.22 -7.09 1.60
C ASP A 57 -8.29 -8.06 2.34
N CYS A 58 -8.70 -8.49 3.52
CA CYS A 58 -7.92 -9.38 4.38
C CYS A 58 -8.48 -10.81 4.34
N PRO A 59 -7.63 -11.84 4.20
CA PRO A 59 -8.07 -13.21 4.43
C PRO A 59 -8.44 -13.42 5.92
N PRO A 60 -9.55 -14.13 6.24
CA PRO A 60 -10.06 -14.21 7.61
C PRO A 60 -9.07 -14.72 8.66
N ALA A 61 -8.12 -15.57 8.27
CA ALA A 61 -7.16 -16.20 9.17
C ALA A 61 -6.18 -15.21 9.85
N ILE A 62 -5.96 -14.03 9.26
CA ILE A 62 -5.00 -13.03 9.72
C ILE A 62 -5.63 -11.66 9.94
N LEU A 63 -6.96 -11.59 9.96
CA LEU A 63 -7.71 -10.35 10.14
C LEU A 63 -7.30 -9.63 11.44
N GLY A 64 -7.01 -8.33 11.32
CA GLY A 64 -6.65 -7.48 12.47
C GLY A 64 -5.29 -7.81 13.11
N ARG A 65 -4.37 -8.43 12.36
CA ARG A 65 -3.04 -8.82 12.84
C ARG A 65 -1.94 -8.22 11.96
N ILE A 66 -0.89 -7.73 12.59
CA ILE A 66 0.31 -7.22 11.91
C ILE A 66 1.57 -7.66 12.66
N GLU A 67 2.61 -8.08 11.94
CA GLU A 67 3.89 -8.45 12.56
C GLU A 67 4.75 -7.21 12.83
N ALA A 68 5.10 -6.99 14.10
CA ALA A 68 6.13 -6.06 14.50
C ALA A 68 7.41 -6.84 14.84
N ARG A 69 8.40 -6.82 13.93
CA ARG A 69 9.64 -7.57 14.10
C ARG A 69 10.35 -7.21 15.41
N GLY A 70 10.71 -8.23 16.18
CA GLY A 70 11.34 -8.08 17.50
C GLY A 70 10.37 -7.82 18.66
N VAL A 71 9.07 -7.63 18.36
CA VAL A 71 8.00 -7.47 19.35
C VAL A 71 7.04 -8.66 19.31
N GLY A 72 6.58 -9.05 18.13
CA GLY A 72 5.60 -10.11 17.91
C GLY A 72 4.42 -9.64 17.06
N ILE A 73 3.31 -10.37 17.13
CA ILE A 73 2.07 -10.03 16.41
C ILE A 73 1.25 -9.05 17.24
N LEU A 74 0.91 -7.90 16.66
CA LEU A 74 0.07 -6.87 17.27
C LEU A 74 -1.37 -6.97 16.77
N SER A 75 -2.31 -6.58 17.63
CA SER A 75 -3.73 -6.43 17.25
C SER A 75 -3.95 -5.03 16.65
N ALA A 76 -4.82 -4.95 15.65
CA ALA A 76 -5.27 -3.70 15.06
C ALA A 76 -6.75 -3.82 14.67
N ASP A 77 -7.46 -2.69 14.69
CA ASP A 77 -8.81 -2.63 14.15
C ASP A 77 -8.75 -2.86 12.63
N PRO A 78 -9.40 -3.92 12.11
CA PRO A 78 -9.35 -4.23 10.70
C PRO A 78 -10.17 -3.22 9.90
N ALA A 79 -9.64 -2.80 8.77
CA ALA A 79 -10.34 -2.03 7.74
C ALA A 79 -10.50 -2.85 6.46
N GLY A 80 -11.46 -2.46 5.63
CA GLY A 80 -11.71 -3.05 4.32
C GLY A 80 -13.05 -3.78 4.21
N PRO A 81 -13.39 -4.28 3.01
CA PRO A 81 -12.66 -4.13 1.75
C PRO A 81 -12.50 -2.66 1.32
N VAL A 82 -11.39 -2.32 0.67
CA VAL A 82 -11.07 -0.94 0.25
C VAL A 82 -10.64 -0.87 -1.21
N PRO A 83 -11.05 0.15 -1.98
CA PRO A 83 -10.48 0.36 -3.31
C PRO A 83 -9.02 0.81 -3.22
N LEU A 84 -8.14 0.14 -3.96
CA LEU A 84 -6.75 0.54 -4.12
C LEU A 84 -6.66 1.82 -4.94
N ALA A 85 -5.98 2.81 -4.37
CA ALA A 85 -5.70 4.10 -5.01
C ALA A 85 -4.23 4.26 -5.39
N LEU A 86 -3.33 3.52 -4.73
CA LEU A 86 -1.88 3.59 -4.92
C LEU A 86 -1.23 2.24 -4.62
N ALA A 87 -0.15 1.92 -5.32
CA ALA A 87 0.82 0.92 -4.92
C ALA A 87 2.19 1.55 -4.68
N VAL A 88 2.96 0.95 -3.78
CA VAL A 88 4.39 1.18 -3.62
C VAL A 88 5.14 -0.14 -3.73
N ASP A 89 6.27 -0.13 -4.43
CA ASP A 89 7.20 -1.26 -4.53
C ASP A 89 8.49 -0.93 -3.77
N LEU A 90 8.82 -1.74 -2.76
CA LEU A 90 10.00 -1.57 -1.92
C LEU A 90 11.26 -2.26 -2.45
N ASP A 91 11.19 -3.01 -3.55
CA ASP A 91 12.33 -3.70 -4.16
C ASP A 91 13.07 -2.86 -5.20
N GLN A 92 12.39 -1.86 -5.76
CA GLN A 92 12.88 -1.02 -6.84
C GLN A 92 13.16 0.41 -6.35
N ASP A 93 14.30 0.95 -6.77
CA ASP A 93 14.69 2.33 -6.55
C ASP A 93 14.11 3.26 -7.62
N GLU A 94 13.96 4.54 -7.28
CA GLU A 94 13.58 5.60 -8.22
C GLU A 94 14.72 6.64 -8.28
N PRO A 95 15.57 6.61 -9.31
CA PRO A 95 16.69 7.53 -9.43
C PRO A 95 16.25 8.94 -9.88
N ASP A 96 15.11 9.04 -10.56
CA ASP A 96 14.64 10.31 -11.11
C ASP A 96 14.08 11.21 -9.99
N ARG A 97 14.55 12.45 -9.95
CA ARG A 97 14.00 13.49 -9.06
C ARG A 97 12.52 13.74 -9.32
N LEU A 98 12.14 13.76 -10.61
CA LEU A 98 10.76 13.92 -11.08
C LEU A 98 10.43 12.75 -12.00
N PRO A 99 10.06 11.59 -11.43
CA PRO A 99 9.85 10.38 -12.22
C PRO A 99 8.61 10.50 -13.09
N ILE A 100 8.52 9.72 -14.16
CA ILE A 100 7.27 9.63 -14.95
C ILE A 100 6.12 9.01 -14.12
N HIS A 101 4.89 9.06 -14.63
CA HIS A 101 3.75 8.38 -14.00
C HIS A 101 3.86 6.87 -14.24
N ARG A 102 4.34 6.13 -13.23
CA ARG A 102 4.41 4.67 -13.29
C ARG A 102 3.07 4.04 -12.93
N LYS A 103 2.83 2.87 -13.51
CA LYS A 103 1.61 2.08 -13.31
C LYS A 103 1.98 0.62 -13.03
N LEU A 104 1.23 0.00 -12.16
CA LEU A 104 1.22 -1.43 -11.89
C LEU A 104 0.01 -2.04 -12.58
N ASP A 105 0.23 -3.09 -13.37
CA ASP A 105 -0.85 -3.90 -13.92
C ASP A 105 -1.30 -4.91 -12.86
N LEU A 106 -2.54 -4.76 -12.38
CA LEU A 106 -3.07 -5.59 -11.31
C LEU A 106 -4.54 -5.91 -11.56
N ALA A 107 -4.88 -7.20 -11.56
CA ALA A 107 -6.22 -7.69 -11.86
C ALA A 107 -6.82 -7.15 -13.18
N GLY A 108 -5.98 -6.88 -14.18
CA GLY A 108 -6.38 -6.35 -15.49
C GLY A 108 -6.74 -4.86 -15.49
N LEU A 109 -6.32 -4.10 -14.47
CA LEU A 109 -6.46 -2.65 -14.37
C LEU A 109 -5.10 -2.01 -14.04
N HIS A 110 -4.96 -0.72 -14.28
CA HIS A 110 -3.74 0.03 -13.98
C HIS A 110 -3.87 0.80 -12.67
N LEU A 111 -2.94 0.58 -11.74
CA LEU A 111 -2.84 1.27 -10.46
C LEU A 111 -1.61 2.19 -10.46
N PRO A 112 -1.68 3.45 -9.98
CA PRO A 112 -0.49 4.28 -9.83
C PRO A 112 0.57 3.59 -8.96
N LEU A 113 1.83 3.70 -9.37
CA LEU A 113 2.96 3.03 -8.71
C LEU A 113 4.03 4.02 -8.28
N VAL A 114 4.51 3.88 -7.04
CA VAL A 114 5.72 4.54 -6.52
C VAL A 114 6.79 3.48 -6.30
N LEU A 115 8.02 3.73 -6.77
CA LEU A 115 9.18 2.91 -6.40
C LEU A 115 9.81 3.52 -5.14
N GLY A 116 9.90 2.72 -4.09
CA GLY A 116 10.12 3.18 -2.71
C GLY A 116 11.44 2.74 -2.09
N ARG A 117 12.23 1.88 -2.75
CA ARG A 117 13.44 1.30 -2.13
C ARG A 117 14.40 2.38 -1.67
N GLY A 118 14.84 2.27 -0.41
CA GLY A 118 15.85 3.15 0.18
C GLY A 118 15.42 4.62 0.36
N ARG A 119 14.14 4.97 0.13
CA ARG A 119 13.65 6.34 0.31
C ARG A 119 13.45 6.69 1.78
N VAL A 120 14.15 7.73 2.23
CA VAL A 120 13.89 8.39 3.51
C VAL A 120 12.55 9.15 3.39
N HIS A 121 11.74 9.12 4.46
CA HIS A 121 10.42 9.78 4.50
C HIS A 121 9.38 9.22 3.51
N LEU A 122 9.46 7.95 3.17
CA LEU A 122 8.51 7.32 2.25
C LEU A 122 7.05 7.39 2.76
N ALA A 123 6.81 7.09 4.04
CA ALA A 123 5.47 7.11 4.63
C ALA A 123 4.74 8.47 4.48
N PRO A 124 5.30 9.62 4.90
CA PRO A 124 4.61 10.91 4.73
C PRO A 124 4.40 11.28 3.24
N VAL A 125 5.29 10.87 2.34
CA VAL A 125 5.11 11.06 0.88
C VAL A 125 3.89 10.26 0.38
N LEU A 126 3.80 8.98 0.75
CA LEU A 126 2.68 8.13 0.36
C LEU A 126 1.37 8.62 0.96
N LEU A 127 1.38 9.08 2.22
CA LEU A 127 0.20 9.68 2.83
C LEU A 127 -0.25 10.95 2.09
N GLN A 128 0.68 11.84 1.72
CA GLN A 128 0.34 13.03 0.94
C GLN A 128 -0.25 12.66 -0.42
N TYR A 129 0.27 11.61 -1.07
CA TYR A 129 -0.30 11.06 -2.30
C TYR A 129 -1.73 10.55 -2.05
N LEU A 130 -1.98 9.77 -0.99
CA LEU A 130 -3.32 9.31 -0.65
C LEU A 130 -4.28 10.46 -0.31
N LYS A 131 -3.80 11.58 0.23
CA LYS A 131 -4.63 12.75 0.50
C LYS A 131 -5.04 13.46 -0.79
N SER A 132 -4.06 13.80 -1.64
CA SER A 132 -4.27 14.80 -2.71
C SER A 132 -3.95 14.30 -4.12
N GLY A 133 -3.49 13.06 -4.24
CA GLY A 133 -2.96 12.52 -5.49
C GLY A 133 -1.61 13.12 -5.87
N ARG A 134 -1.12 12.73 -7.05
CA ARG A 134 0.01 13.35 -7.70
C ARG A 134 -0.49 14.51 -8.58
N TRP A 135 0.21 15.64 -8.55
CA TRP A 135 -0.06 16.72 -9.50
C TRP A 135 0.28 16.26 -10.91
N ASP A 136 -0.64 16.51 -11.84
CA ASP A 136 -0.49 16.18 -13.25
C ASP A 136 -0.57 17.50 -14.04
N ARG A 137 0.48 17.81 -14.81
CA ARG A 137 0.58 19.10 -15.51
C ARG A 137 -0.49 19.24 -16.60
N ASP A 138 -1.00 18.10 -17.08
CA ASP A 138 -1.95 18.02 -18.18
C ASP A 138 -3.39 17.76 -17.70
N ARG A 139 -3.65 17.83 -16.38
CA ARG A 139 -5.02 17.91 -15.86
C ARG A 139 -5.54 19.33 -16.07
N PRO A 140 -6.74 19.51 -16.66
CA PRO A 140 -7.35 20.82 -16.85
C PRO A 140 -7.63 21.53 -15.52
#